data_AF-A0AAV9MZY7-F1
#
_entry.id   AF-A0AAV9MZY7-F1
#
_cell.length_a   1.000
_cell.length_b   1.000
_cell.length_c   1.000
_cell.angle_alpha   90.00
_cell.angle_beta   90.00
_cell.angle_gamma   90.00
#
_symmetry.space_group_name_H-M   'P 1'
#
loop_
_entity.id
_entity.type
_entity.pdbx_description
1 polymer ?
#
loop_
_entity_poly.entity_id
_entity_poly.type
_entity_poly.pdbx_seq_one_letter_code
_entity_poly.pdbx_strand_id
1 'polypeptide(L)'
;MHKLPFQNPNARSGSPGPEISGLSLEEEHEPQMVKFSFRSGGDRVFYDRLKNAMIQRKWLLQQAPPIPQADETRSSTPSSTTEAMGISGTRVAAAGIAGLEQRGLRTRKNNEAVLGSAFEDLEALMASAKDIVALAERFAVESGSNKDLLSQSSDPVLSQSAVALGMITTKDVLGDSSNTLYINELARNLAEYATDDRRGVLRHQGGTMSLVDLWAVFNKSQNGVELVSPADFHKAAEAWERLGLPIKLRRYRSGLLVVQRRDASDEKTIKQLQDWLNSMKTTQSEQNVLWDQESFGFGVTAQQAAAKFGWSLGVASEELEMAEETGALCREEGVEGLKFWLNILREDD
;
A
#
# COMPACT_ATOMS: atom_id res chain seq x y z
N MET A 1 -50.54 15.64 18.69
CA MET A 1 -50.67 14.53 19.65
C MET A 1 -49.31 13.86 19.80
N HIS A 2 -48.76 13.99 21.01
CA HIS A 2 -47.57 13.40 21.62
C HIS A 2 -46.69 12.43 20.83
N LYS A 3 -45.42 12.81 20.64
CA LYS A 3 -44.27 11.90 20.50
C LYS A 3 -44.07 11.18 21.85
N LEU A 4 -44.20 9.86 21.85
CA LEU A 4 -43.74 9.00 22.95
C LEU A 4 -42.30 8.53 22.64
N PRO A 5 -41.37 8.57 23.60
CA PRO A 5 -40.01 8.12 23.39
C PRO A 5 -39.94 6.58 23.39
N PHE A 6 -39.11 6.02 22.53
CA PHE A 6 -38.73 4.61 22.59
C PHE A 6 -37.97 4.36 23.89
N GLN A 7 -38.66 3.70 24.81
CA GLN A 7 -38.18 3.31 26.13
C GLN A 7 -37.16 2.18 25.96
N ASN A 8 -35.94 2.43 26.47
CA ASN A 8 -34.81 1.52 26.43
C ASN A 8 -35.06 0.37 27.45
N PRO A 9 -35.26 -0.91 27.05
CA PRO A 9 -35.45 -2.00 28.00
C PRO A 9 -34.13 -2.76 28.18
N ASN A 10 -33.08 -2.08 28.66
CA ASN A 10 -31.87 -2.75 29.13
C ASN A 10 -31.99 -3.04 30.62
N ALA A 11 -32.63 -4.15 30.94
CA ALA A 11 -32.40 -4.88 32.18
C ALA A 11 -32.37 -6.38 31.85
N ARG A 12 -31.23 -6.86 31.33
CA ARG A 12 -30.93 -8.30 31.30
C ARG A 12 -29.69 -8.54 32.15
N SER A 13 -29.85 -9.41 33.15
CA SER A 13 -28.79 -9.84 34.05
C SER A 13 -27.61 -10.44 33.27
N GLY A 14 -26.40 -9.94 33.54
CA GLY A 14 -25.16 -10.44 32.96
C GLY A 14 -24.86 -11.89 33.36
N SER A 15 -24.26 -12.63 32.43
CA SER A 15 -23.77 -14.01 32.63
C SER A 15 -22.38 -13.97 33.27
N PRO A 16 -22.00 -14.90 34.16
CA PRO A 16 -20.70 -14.89 34.82
C PRO A 16 -19.63 -15.37 33.83
N GLY A 17 -18.87 -14.44 33.28
CA GLY A 17 -17.62 -14.70 32.55
C GLY A 17 -16.56 -13.73 33.09
N PRO A 18 -15.26 -14.07 33.00
CA PRO A 18 -14.22 -13.28 33.64
C PRO A 18 -14.14 -11.89 33.01
N GLU A 19 -14.44 -10.86 33.80
CA GLU A 19 -14.24 -9.47 33.43
C GLU A 19 -12.76 -9.14 33.57
N ILE A 20 -12.13 -8.72 32.47
CA ILE A 20 -10.76 -8.21 32.49
C ILE A 20 -10.87 -6.71 32.75
N SER A 21 -10.63 -6.30 33.99
CA SER A 21 -10.67 -4.91 34.42
C SER A 21 -9.62 -4.07 33.67
N GLY A 22 -10.02 -2.94 33.09
CA GLY A 22 -9.13 -1.78 33.01
C GLY A 22 -8.76 -1.21 31.64
N LEU A 23 -9.58 -1.32 30.59
CA LEU A 23 -9.42 -0.49 29.39
C LEU A 23 -10.74 0.21 29.04
N SER A 24 -11.01 1.34 29.70
CA SER A 24 -12.01 2.30 29.25
C SER A 24 -11.35 3.20 28.21
N LEU A 25 -11.42 2.81 26.94
CA LEU A 25 -11.15 3.71 25.83
C LEU A 25 -12.39 4.60 25.68
N GLU A 26 -12.25 5.88 26.03
CA GLU A 26 -13.20 6.92 25.62
C GLU A 26 -13.06 7.10 24.10
N GLU A 27 -13.68 6.22 23.33
CA GLU A 27 -13.84 6.36 21.88
C GLU A 27 -15.29 6.77 21.59
N GLU A 28 -15.49 7.95 20.99
CA GLU A 28 -16.79 8.55 20.65
C GLU A 28 -17.64 7.76 19.62
N HIS A 29 -17.29 6.51 19.31
CA HIS A 29 -18.13 5.62 18.53
C HIS A 29 -18.06 4.24 19.18
N GLU A 30 -19.14 3.81 19.86
CA GLU A 30 -19.25 2.42 20.31
C GLU A 30 -19.00 1.51 19.09
N PRO A 31 -17.93 0.70 19.07
CA PRO A 31 -17.73 -0.22 17.96
C PRO A 31 -18.96 -1.12 17.90
N GLN A 32 -19.62 -1.15 16.74
CA GLN A 32 -20.85 -1.90 16.54
C GLN A 32 -20.56 -3.40 16.69
N MET A 33 -20.56 -3.87 17.93
CA MET A 33 -20.11 -5.20 18.31
C MET A 33 -21.31 -6.13 18.37
N VAL A 34 -21.34 -7.10 17.48
CA VAL A 34 -22.38 -8.14 17.45
C VAL A 34 -21.80 -9.42 18.05
N LYS A 35 -22.30 -9.83 19.22
CA LYS A 35 -21.91 -11.08 19.89
C LYS A 35 -22.86 -12.21 19.52
N PHE A 36 -22.30 -13.28 18.95
CA PHE A 36 -23.03 -14.53 18.67
C PHE A 36 -22.88 -15.51 19.83
N SER A 37 -23.97 -16.15 20.26
CA SER A 37 -23.96 -17.22 21.26
C SER A 37 -24.70 -18.45 20.73
N PHE A 38 -24.10 -19.62 20.93
CA PHE A 38 -24.61 -20.90 20.42
C PHE A 38 -25.04 -21.77 21.60
N ARG A 39 -26.28 -22.25 21.60
CA ARG A 39 -26.83 -23.05 22.70
C ARG A 39 -26.82 -24.56 22.43
N SER A 40 -26.65 -24.95 21.18
CA SER A 40 -26.80 -26.34 20.72
C SER A 40 -25.65 -26.79 19.80
N GLY A 41 -24.47 -26.20 19.94
CA GLY A 41 -23.34 -26.40 19.03
C GLY A 41 -23.54 -25.74 17.66
N GLY A 42 -22.59 -25.94 16.74
CA GLY A 42 -22.57 -25.33 15.40
C GLY A 42 -21.72 -24.06 15.28
N ASP A 43 -21.11 -23.64 16.38
CA ASP A 43 -20.14 -22.54 16.49
C ASP A 43 -18.96 -22.71 15.51
N ARG A 44 -18.39 -23.92 15.40
CA ARG A 44 -17.26 -24.18 14.50
C ARG A 44 -17.63 -24.04 13.03
N VAL A 45 -18.78 -24.60 12.63
CA VAL A 45 -19.28 -24.52 11.25
C VAL A 45 -19.66 -23.08 10.89
N PHE A 46 -20.29 -22.37 11.83
CA PHE A 46 -20.61 -20.95 11.67
C PHE A 46 -19.33 -20.11 11.55
N TYR A 47 -18.35 -20.31 12.42
CA TYR A 47 -17.08 -19.59 12.39
C TYR A 47 -16.35 -19.80 11.07
N ASP A 48 -16.29 -21.03 10.57
CA ASP A 48 -15.61 -21.34 9.32
C ASP A 48 -16.33 -20.72 8.10
N ARG A 49 -17.67 -20.74 8.09
CA ARG A 49 -18.47 -20.04 7.07
C ARG A 49 -18.35 -18.52 7.17
N LEU A 50 -18.34 -17.95 8.36
CA LEU A 50 -18.18 -16.52 8.59
C LEU A 50 -16.79 -16.06 8.13
N LYS A 51 -15.74 -16.81 8.47
CA LYS A 51 -14.38 -16.57 8.00
C LYS A 51 -14.30 -16.58 6.48
N ASN A 52 -14.88 -17.60 5.84
CA ASN A 52 -14.94 -17.69 4.38
C ASN A 52 -15.73 -16.53 3.75
N ALA A 53 -16.85 -16.12 4.35
CA ALA A 53 -17.60 -14.96 3.92
C ALA A 53 -16.79 -13.66 4.07
N MET A 54 -16.05 -13.49 5.18
CA MET A 54 -15.18 -12.33 5.42
C MET A 54 -13.99 -12.23 4.48
N ILE A 55 -13.47 -13.36 4.01
CA ILE A 55 -12.47 -13.39 2.94
C ILE A 55 -13.11 -12.94 1.62
N GLN A 56 -14.29 -13.47 1.30
CA GLN A 56 -14.98 -13.20 0.03
C GLN A 56 -15.58 -11.78 -0.06
N ARG A 57 -15.92 -11.14 1.07
CA ARG A 57 -16.50 -9.78 1.18
C ARG A 57 -17.64 -9.46 0.19
N LYS A 58 -18.44 -10.47 -0.18
CA LYS A 58 -19.48 -10.34 -1.22
C LYS A 58 -20.53 -9.27 -0.97
N TRP A 59 -20.76 -8.89 0.29
CA TRP A 59 -21.69 -7.81 0.64
C TRP A 59 -21.20 -6.42 0.16
N LEU A 60 -19.91 -6.25 -0.12
CA LEU A 60 -19.38 -5.03 -0.73
C LEU A 60 -19.83 -4.89 -2.20
N LEU A 61 -20.14 -6.00 -2.88
CA LEU A 61 -20.68 -5.98 -4.24
C LEU A 61 -22.15 -5.53 -4.30
N GLN A 62 -22.86 -5.51 -3.16
CA GLN A 62 -24.23 -4.97 -3.11
C GLN A 62 -24.28 -3.44 -3.17
N GLN A 63 -23.15 -2.77 -2.93
CA GLN A 63 -23.01 -1.32 -3.16
C GLN A 63 -22.54 -0.98 -4.58
N ALA A 64 -22.25 -1.99 -5.41
CA ALA A 64 -22.02 -1.77 -6.83
C ALA A 64 -23.36 -1.46 -7.52
N PRO A 65 -23.40 -0.51 -8.48
CA PRO A 65 -24.62 -0.21 -9.23
C PRO A 65 -25.22 -1.51 -9.83
N PRO A 66 -26.54 -1.69 -9.77
CA PRO A 66 -27.17 -2.88 -10.33
C PRO A 66 -26.89 -2.94 -11.83
N ILE A 67 -26.48 -4.12 -12.30
CA ILE A 67 -26.38 -4.42 -13.73
C ILE A 67 -27.77 -4.21 -14.34
N PRO A 68 -27.93 -3.36 -15.37
CA PRO A 68 -29.22 -3.13 -16.01
C PRO A 68 -29.74 -4.46 -16.59
N GLN A 69 -30.81 -5.00 -16.00
CA GLN A 69 -31.56 -6.07 -16.64
C GLN A 69 -32.51 -5.42 -17.65
N ALA A 70 -32.29 -5.71 -18.94
CA ALA A 70 -33.22 -5.28 -19.99
C ALA A 70 -34.58 -5.95 -19.78
N ASP A 71 -35.63 -5.12 -19.73
CA ASP A 71 -37.04 -5.51 -19.74
C ASP A 71 -37.33 -6.45 -20.92
N GLU A 72 -37.65 -7.72 -20.65
CA GLU A 72 -38.35 -8.58 -21.62
C GLU A 72 -39.80 -8.07 -21.77
N THR A 73 -39.99 -7.14 -22.69
CA THR A 73 -41.31 -6.82 -23.26
C THR A 73 -41.82 -8.03 -24.04
N ARG A 74 -42.64 -8.87 -23.39
CA ARG A 74 -43.39 -9.93 -24.08
C ARG A 74 -44.64 -9.33 -24.72
N SER A 75 -44.55 -9.07 -26.02
CA SER A 75 -45.72 -8.86 -26.87
C SER A 75 -46.39 -10.20 -27.22
N SER A 76 -47.71 -10.11 -27.24
CA SER A 76 -48.75 -11.11 -27.48
C SER A 76 -48.77 -11.69 -28.89
N THR A 77 -49.23 -12.93 -29.05
CA THR A 77 -50.46 -13.32 -29.80
C THR A 77 -50.65 -14.86 -29.89
N PRO A 78 -51.87 -15.38 -30.22
CA PRO A 78 -52.48 -16.52 -29.52
C PRO A 78 -52.81 -17.74 -30.41
N SER A 79 -53.42 -18.74 -29.74
CA SER A 79 -54.36 -19.75 -30.28
C SER A 79 -53.80 -21.08 -30.78
N SER A 80 -54.08 -22.16 -30.04
CA SER A 80 -55.09 -23.15 -30.43
C SER A 80 -55.17 -24.30 -29.41
N THR A 81 -56.38 -24.54 -28.92
CA THR A 81 -56.83 -25.68 -28.09
C THR A 81 -56.62 -27.04 -28.78
N THR A 82 -56.02 -28.02 -28.09
CA THR A 82 -56.53 -29.40 -28.04
C THR A 82 -55.98 -30.11 -26.78
N GLU A 83 -56.88 -30.76 -26.06
CA GLU A 83 -56.61 -31.56 -24.87
C GLU A 83 -55.84 -32.85 -25.21
N ALA A 84 -54.86 -33.22 -24.38
CA ALA A 84 -54.48 -34.62 -24.16
C ALA A 84 -53.76 -34.77 -22.81
N MET A 85 -54.38 -35.55 -21.93
CA MET A 85 -53.79 -36.08 -20.70
C MET A 85 -52.52 -36.88 -20.96
N GLY A 86 -51.51 -36.68 -20.11
CA GLY A 86 -50.62 -37.76 -19.68
C GLY A 86 -49.13 -37.59 -19.97
N ILE A 87 -48.37 -37.83 -18.90
CA ILE A 87 -47.03 -38.44 -18.81
C ILE A 87 -45.91 -37.48 -18.41
N SER A 88 -45.45 -37.73 -17.18
CA SER A 88 -44.18 -37.33 -16.58
C SER A 88 -43.03 -37.46 -17.57
N GLY A 89 -42.57 -36.32 -18.10
CA GLY A 89 -41.36 -36.21 -18.91
C GLY A 89 -40.13 -36.40 -18.04
N THR A 90 -39.65 -37.63 -17.96
CA THR A 90 -38.34 -38.00 -17.45
C THR A 90 -37.28 -37.16 -18.16
N ARG A 91 -36.49 -36.41 -17.41
CA ARG A 91 -35.32 -35.70 -17.90
C ARG A 91 -34.31 -36.76 -18.33
N VAL A 92 -34.32 -37.17 -19.59
CA VAL A 92 -33.29 -38.05 -20.13
C VAL A 92 -32.00 -37.25 -20.11
N ALA A 93 -31.13 -37.56 -19.13
CA ALA A 93 -29.76 -37.10 -19.15
C ALA A 93 -29.15 -37.56 -20.47
N ALA A 94 -28.82 -36.62 -21.34
CA ALA A 94 -28.07 -36.88 -22.56
C ALA A 94 -26.63 -37.30 -22.18
N ALA A 95 -26.48 -38.55 -21.77
CA ALA A 95 -25.22 -39.18 -21.47
C ALA A 95 -24.72 -39.87 -22.75
N GLY A 96 -23.69 -39.29 -23.39
CA GLY A 96 -23.06 -39.78 -24.61
C GLY A 96 -22.14 -38.74 -25.26
N ILE A 97 -21.30 -39.16 -26.21
CA ILE A 97 -20.34 -38.27 -26.90
C ILE A 97 -21.05 -37.09 -27.58
N ALA A 98 -22.25 -37.31 -28.13
CA ALA A 98 -23.08 -36.25 -28.70
C ALA A 98 -23.57 -35.21 -27.67
N GLY A 99 -23.82 -35.63 -26.42
CA GLY A 99 -24.18 -34.72 -25.33
C GLY A 99 -23.00 -33.88 -24.85
N LEU A 100 -21.78 -34.44 -24.88
CA LEU A 100 -20.55 -33.70 -24.61
C LEU A 100 -20.23 -32.70 -25.73
N GLU A 101 -20.42 -33.08 -27.00
CA GLU A 101 -20.25 -32.18 -28.15
C GLU A 101 -21.24 -31.02 -28.09
N GLN A 102 -22.52 -31.28 -27.81
CA GLN A 102 -23.53 -30.25 -27.67
C GLN A 102 -23.25 -29.33 -26.46
N ARG A 103 -22.75 -29.88 -25.35
CA ARG A 103 -22.30 -29.09 -24.20
C ARG A 103 -21.10 -28.21 -24.55
N GLY A 104 -20.11 -28.73 -25.28
CA GLY A 104 -18.95 -27.97 -25.74
C GLY A 104 -19.31 -26.83 -26.69
N LEU A 105 -20.21 -27.09 -27.65
CA LEU A 105 -20.75 -26.07 -28.55
C LEU A 105 -21.53 -24.99 -27.78
N ARG A 106 -22.32 -25.39 -26.78
CA ARG A 106 -23.07 -24.44 -25.94
C ARG A 106 -22.15 -23.58 -25.08
N THR A 107 -21.07 -24.15 -24.53
CA THR A 107 -20.04 -23.38 -23.81
C THR A 107 -19.33 -22.40 -24.73
N ARG A 108 -18.96 -22.78 -25.97
CA ARG A 108 -18.36 -21.85 -26.93
C ARG A 108 -19.29 -20.70 -27.29
N LYS A 109 -20.57 -20.98 -27.59
CA LYS A 109 -21.56 -19.92 -27.87
C LYS A 109 -21.81 -19.00 -26.68
N ASN A 110 -21.86 -19.56 -25.46
CA ASN A 110 -21.99 -18.75 -24.26
C ASN A 110 -20.76 -17.86 -24.04
N ASN A 111 -19.56 -18.41 -24.22
CA ASN A 111 -18.33 -17.63 -24.10
C ASN A 111 -18.25 -16.55 -25.18
N GLU A 112 -18.67 -16.84 -26.42
CA GLU A 112 -18.73 -15.87 -27.52
C GLU A 112 -19.71 -14.73 -27.21
N ALA A 113 -20.91 -15.04 -26.69
CA ALA A 113 -21.88 -14.02 -26.29
C ALA A 113 -21.37 -13.15 -25.13
N VAL A 114 -20.78 -13.76 -24.10
CA VAL A 114 -20.21 -13.04 -22.95
C VAL A 114 -19.00 -12.19 -23.36
N LEU A 115 -18.18 -12.69 -24.29
CA LEU A 115 -17.03 -11.95 -24.81
C LEU A 115 -17.49 -10.78 -25.71
N GLY A 116 -18.52 -11.01 -26.53
CA GLY A 116 -19.12 -9.98 -27.39
C GLY A 116 -19.71 -8.83 -26.58
N SER A 117 -20.50 -9.13 -25.55
CA SER A 117 -21.07 -8.08 -24.68
C SER A 117 -19.99 -7.33 -23.90
N ALA A 118 -18.94 -8.02 -23.43
CA ALA A 118 -17.85 -7.37 -22.72
C ALA A 118 -17.04 -6.40 -23.61
N PHE A 119 -16.93 -6.67 -24.91
CA PHE A 119 -16.27 -5.75 -25.85
C PHE A 119 -17.15 -4.55 -26.21
N GLU A 120 -18.46 -4.74 -26.36
CA GLU A 120 -19.41 -3.64 -26.56
C GLU A 120 -19.40 -2.69 -25.35
N ASP A 121 -19.41 -3.23 -24.13
CA ASP A 121 -19.30 -2.45 -22.90
C ASP A 121 -17.96 -1.71 -22.80
N LEU A 122 -16.85 -2.35 -23.21
CA LEU A 122 -15.54 -1.72 -23.23
C LEU A 122 -15.48 -0.57 -24.25
N GLU A 123 -16.11 -0.72 -25.42
CA GLU A 123 -16.19 0.33 -26.43
C GLU A 123 -17.04 1.52 -25.94
N ALA A 124 -18.18 1.26 -25.29
CA ALA A 124 -18.99 2.29 -24.65
C ALA A 124 -18.20 3.02 -23.53
N LEU A 125 -17.44 2.27 -22.73
CA LEU A 125 -16.56 2.83 -21.70
C LEU A 125 -15.44 3.69 -22.32
N MET A 126 -14.82 3.25 -23.41
CA MET A 126 -13.81 4.04 -24.12
C MET A 126 -14.40 5.32 -24.72
N ALA A 127 -15.61 5.27 -25.28
CA ALA A 127 -16.30 6.44 -25.81
C ALA A 127 -16.59 7.47 -24.69
N SER A 128 -17.15 7.02 -23.58
CA SER A 128 -17.40 7.90 -22.41
C SER A 128 -16.11 8.48 -21.80
N ALA A 129 -15.03 7.70 -21.72
CA ALA A 129 -13.74 8.18 -21.26
C ALA A 129 -13.18 9.27 -22.19
N LYS A 130 -13.35 9.12 -23.51
CA LYS A 130 -12.95 10.14 -24.50
C LYS A 130 -13.73 11.44 -24.33
N ASP A 131 -15.02 11.36 -24.05
CA ASP A 131 -15.86 12.54 -23.78
C ASP A 131 -15.40 13.25 -22.49
N ILE A 132 -15.07 12.50 -21.43
CA ILE A 132 -14.53 13.06 -20.19
C ILE A 132 -13.19 13.76 -20.43
N VAL A 133 -12.29 13.16 -21.22
CA VAL A 133 -11.00 13.79 -21.60
C VAL A 133 -11.24 15.07 -22.39
N ALA A 134 -12.15 15.06 -23.37
CA ALA A 134 -12.48 16.26 -24.15
C ALA A 134 -13.09 17.37 -23.28
N LEU A 135 -13.90 17.03 -22.27
CA LEU A 135 -14.40 18.00 -21.29
C LEU A 135 -13.27 18.56 -20.42
N ALA A 136 -12.35 17.72 -19.94
CA ALA A 136 -11.19 18.16 -19.16
C ALA A 136 -10.29 19.10 -19.97
N GLU A 137 -10.04 18.80 -21.25
CA GLU A 137 -9.31 19.69 -22.16
C GLU A 137 -10.02 21.03 -22.36
N ARG A 138 -11.35 21.03 -22.55
CA ARG A 138 -12.14 22.27 -22.67
C ARG A 138 -12.05 23.11 -21.40
N PHE A 139 -12.17 22.51 -20.23
CA PHE A 139 -12.01 23.22 -18.95
C PHE A 139 -10.60 23.75 -18.75
N ALA A 140 -9.56 23.01 -19.15
CA ALA A 140 -8.18 23.49 -19.09
C ALA A 140 -7.95 24.71 -20.01
N VAL A 141 -8.53 24.70 -21.21
CA VAL A 141 -8.47 25.82 -22.16
C VAL A 141 -9.27 27.03 -21.67
N GLU A 142 -10.49 26.83 -21.18
CA GLU A 142 -11.35 27.90 -20.67
C GLU A 142 -10.78 28.54 -19.37
N SER A 143 -10.22 27.72 -18.48
CA SER A 143 -9.50 28.19 -17.28
C SER A 143 -8.21 28.92 -17.63
N GLY A 144 -7.57 28.57 -18.76
CA GLY A 144 -6.40 29.25 -19.30
C GLY A 144 -6.74 30.57 -20.01
N SER A 145 -7.92 30.67 -20.62
CA SER A 145 -8.33 31.80 -21.47
C SER A 145 -8.99 32.96 -20.72
N ASN A 146 -9.45 32.78 -19.47
CA ASN A 146 -10.13 33.82 -18.69
C ASN A 146 -9.20 34.66 -17.80
N LYS A 147 -7.89 34.63 -18.02
CA LYS A 147 -6.90 35.36 -17.21
C LYS A 147 -6.62 36.80 -17.67
N ASP A 148 -7.32 37.31 -18.67
CA ASP A 148 -7.16 38.71 -19.14
C ASP A 148 -8.30 39.65 -18.73
N LEU A 149 -9.30 39.19 -17.95
CA LEU A 149 -10.43 40.02 -17.51
C LEU A 149 -10.72 40.00 -15.99
N LEU A 150 -10.04 39.15 -15.20
CA LEU A 150 -10.37 38.96 -13.77
C LEU A 150 -9.66 39.92 -12.80
N SER A 151 -9.29 41.13 -13.23
CA SER A 151 -8.83 42.14 -12.25
C SER A 151 -9.97 42.83 -11.48
N GLN A 152 -11.24 42.64 -11.85
CA GLN A 152 -12.37 43.30 -11.18
C GLN A 152 -13.68 42.50 -11.21
N SER A 153 -13.78 41.42 -10.44
CA SER A 153 -15.07 41.00 -9.84
C SER A 153 -14.83 39.92 -8.80
N SER A 154 -14.95 40.30 -7.53
CA SER A 154 -14.85 39.45 -6.35
C SER A 154 -16.14 38.68 -6.15
N ASP A 155 -16.17 37.40 -6.56
CA ASP A 155 -17.23 36.46 -6.18
C ASP A 155 -16.70 35.46 -5.14
N PRO A 156 -17.12 35.55 -3.86
CA PRO A 156 -16.56 34.76 -2.76
C PRO A 156 -16.92 33.26 -2.82
N VAL A 157 -17.94 32.89 -3.60
CA VAL A 157 -18.41 31.50 -3.74
C VAL A 157 -17.46 30.65 -4.60
N LEU A 158 -16.84 31.26 -5.62
CA LEU A 158 -15.85 30.59 -6.46
C LEU A 158 -14.52 30.42 -5.73
N SER A 159 -14.15 31.38 -4.87
CA SER A 159 -12.95 31.27 -4.03
C SER A 159 -13.06 30.15 -3.00
N GLN A 160 -14.26 29.90 -2.45
CA GLN A 160 -14.47 28.82 -1.49
C GLN A 160 -14.48 27.43 -2.17
N SER A 161 -14.97 27.38 -3.41
CA SER A 161 -14.97 26.16 -4.23
C SER A 161 -13.57 25.82 -4.78
N ALA A 162 -12.74 26.82 -5.11
CA ALA A 162 -11.36 26.62 -5.56
C ALA A 162 -10.41 26.13 -4.46
N VAL A 163 -10.69 26.46 -3.19
CA VAL A 163 -9.94 25.95 -2.03
C VAL A 163 -10.35 24.50 -1.71
N ALA A 164 -11.62 24.14 -1.87
CA ALA A 164 -12.06 22.74 -1.77
C ALA A 164 -11.53 21.85 -2.91
N LEU A 165 -11.12 22.46 -4.03
CA LEU A 165 -10.55 21.78 -5.22
C LEU A 165 -9.03 21.94 -5.36
N GLY A 166 -8.32 22.51 -4.37
CA GLY A 166 -6.85 22.57 -4.35
C GLY A 166 -6.19 23.44 -5.44
N MET A 167 -6.90 24.41 -6.03
CA MET A 167 -6.39 25.28 -7.09
C MET A 167 -5.71 26.55 -6.55
N ILE A 168 -4.64 26.40 -5.78
CA ILE A 168 -3.69 27.48 -5.53
C ILE A 168 -2.28 26.89 -5.64
N THR A 169 -1.66 26.96 -6.83
CA THR A 169 -0.21 27.24 -7.03
C THR A 169 0.19 27.20 -8.52
N THR A 170 0.72 28.35 -8.99
CA THR A 170 1.78 28.52 -10.01
C THR A 170 1.65 27.95 -11.44
N LYS A 171 0.97 28.74 -12.28
CA LYS A 171 1.26 29.24 -13.66
C LYS A 171 2.50 28.79 -14.49
N ASP A 172 2.97 27.56 -14.45
CA ASP A 172 3.77 26.99 -15.55
C ASP A 172 3.65 25.47 -15.53
N VAL A 173 3.61 24.82 -16.71
CA VAL A 173 3.46 23.35 -16.93
C VAL A 173 2.02 22.90 -17.22
N LEU A 174 1.56 23.19 -18.44
CA LEU A 174 0.26 22.81 -18.98
C LEU A 174 0.34 21.40 -19.62
N GLY A 175 0.09 20.36 -18.83
CA GLY A 175 0.00 18.96 -19.29
C GLY A 175 0.40 17.91 -18.25
N ASP A 176 1.26 18.30 -17.30
CA ASP A 176 1.80 17.44 -16.23
C ASP A 176 1.49 18.02 -14.82
N SER A 177 0.64 19.04 -14.74
CA SER A 177 0.34 19.78 -13.50
C SER A 177 -0.42 18.94 -12.48
N SER A 178 -1.44 18.19 -12.88
CA SER A 178 -2.16 17.29 -11.95
C SER A 178 -1.26 16.18 -11.42
N ASN A 179 -0.41 15.64 -12.30
CA ASN A 179 0.53 14.59 -11.97
C ASN A 179 1.65 15.11 -11.07
N THR A 180 2.23 16.28 -11.35
CA THR A 180 3.25 16.88 -10.48
C THR A 180 2.70 17.30 -9.13
N LEU A 181 1.46 17.80 -9.05
CA LEU A 181 0.76 18.05 -7.79
C LEU A 181 0.55 16.74 -7.02
N TYR A 182 0.04 15.70 -7.68
CA TYR A 182 -0.09 14.36 -7.10
C TYR A 182 1.24 13.84 -6.56
N ILE A 183 2.32 13.91 -7.33
CA ILE A 183 3.66 13.47 -6.91
C ILE A 183 4.18 14.31 -5.75
N ASN A 184 3.91 15.63 -5.71
CA ASN A 184 4.32 16.47 -4.60
C ASN A 184 3.54 16.14 -3.31
N GLU A 185 2.23 15.89 -3.39
CA GLU A 185 1.45 15.44 -2.23
C GLU A 185 1.86 14.04 -1.78
N LEU A 186 2.07 13.13 -2.71
CA LEU A 186 2.61 11.80 -2.44
C LEU A 186 3.96 11.91 -1.73
N ALA A 187 4.86 12.78 -2.20
CA ALA A 187 6.15 13.01 -1.58
C ALA A 187 6.03 13.48 -0.11
N ARG A 188 5.07 14.37 0.19
CA ARG A 188 4.78 14.81 1.56
C ARG A 188 4.23 13.67 2.42
N ASN A 189 3.25 12.93 1.92
CA ASN A 189 2.65 11.79 2.61
C ASN A 189 3.70 10.71 2.91
N LEU A 190 4.58 10.42 1.96
CA LEU A 190 5.68 9.47 2.14
C LEU A 190 6.71 9.95 3.17
N ALA A 191 7.02 11.25 3.18
CA ALA A 191 7.91 11.82 4.18
C ALA A 191 7.30 11.78 5.58
N GLU A 192 6.02 12.10 5.71
CA GLU A 192 5.28 11.96 6.97
C GLU A 192 5.28 10.50 7.44
N TYR A 193 4.94 9.55 6.55
CA TYR A 193 4.97 8.13 6.86
C TYR A 193 6.34 7.63 7.32
N ALA A 194 7.41 8.05 6.64
CA ALA A 194 8.78 7.65 6.95
C ALA A 194 9.27 8.24 8.29
N THR A 195 8.78 9.43 8.65
CA THR A 195 9.16 10.17 9.87
C THR A 195 8.19 9.98 11.04
N ASP A 196 7.06 9.30 10.82
CA ASP A 196 6.07 9.05 11.87
C ASP A 196 6.69 8.27 13.03
N ASP A 197 6.86 8.96 14.15
CA ASP A 197 7.48 8.43 15.37
C ASP A 197 6.70 7.27 15.98
N ARG A 198 5.39 7.14 15.69
CA ARG A 198 4.58 6.01 16.16
C ARG A 198 4.92 4.72 15.45
N ARG A 199 5.25 4.81 14.16
CA ARG A 199 5.63 3.65 13.33
C ARG A 199 7.13 3.40 13.36
N GLY A 200 7.91 4.47 13.57
CA GLY A 200 9.36 4.40 13.70
C GLY A 200 10.04 3.74 12.51
N VAL A 201 9.50 3.83 11.29
CA VAL A 201 9.93 3.03 10.13
C VAL A 201 11.43 3.17 9.87
N LEU A 202 11.93 4.40 9.79
CA LEU A 202 13.37 4.65 9.64
C LEU A 202 14.16 4.32 10.90
N ARG A 203 13.61 4.57 12.10
CA ARG A 203 14.31 4.32 13.38
C ARG A 203 14.56 2.83 13.62
N HIS A 204 13.58 1.98 13.29
CA HIS A 204 13.72 0.53 13.37
C HIS A 204 14.78 -0.02 12.41
N GLN A 205 15.10 0.73 11.36
CA GLN A 205 16.01 0.33 10.30
C GLN A 205 17.32 1.10 10.36
N GLY A 206 17.74 1.53 11.56
CA GLY A 206 19.03 2.18 11.77
C GLY A 206 19.17 3.56 11.15
N GLY A 207 18.06 4.23 10.81
CA GLY A 207 18.04 5.56 10.22
C GLY A 207 18.23 5.63 8.71
N THR A 208 18.56 4.50 8.07
CA THR A 208 18.79 4.39 6.62
C THR A 208 18.06 3.16 6.08
N MET A 209 17.20 3.34 5.07
CA MET A 209 16.43 2.26 4.46
C MET A 209 16.53 2.31 2.95
N SER A 210 16.54 1.16 2.26
CA SER A 210 16.48 1.17 0.79
C SER A 210 15.14 1.72 0.30
N LEU A 211 15.15 2.42 -0.84
CA LEU A 211 13.93 2.95 -1.44
C LEU A 211 12.91 1.84 -1.75
N VAL A 212 13.42 0.67 -2.14
CA VAL A 212 12.62 -0.52 -2.44
C VAL A 212 11.96 -1.08 -1.18
N ASP A 213 12.70 -1.16 -0.08
CA ASP A 213 12.17 -1.62 1.20
C ASP A 213 11.10 -0.65 1.73
N LEU A 214 11.33 0.65 1.62
CA LEU A 214 10.35 1.66 2.02
C LEU A 214 9.06 1.55 1.19
N TRP A 215 9.19 1.38 -0.13
CA TRP A 215 8.06 1.15 -1.03
C TRP A 215 7.27 -0.11 -0.63
N ALA A 216 7.96 -1.21 -0.35
CA ALA A 216 7.34 -2.47 0.05
C ALA A 216 6.62 -2.35 1.39
N VAL A 217 7.24 -1.73 2.39
CA VAL A 217 6.66 -1.50 3.72
C VAL A 217 5.44 -0.58 3.63
N PHE A 218 5.54 0.51 2.86
CA PHE A 218 4.44 1.44 2.63
C PHE A 218 3.24 0.73 2.02
N ASN A 219 3.40 0.07 0.86
CA ASN A 219 2.30 -0.61 0.17
C ASN A 219 1.73 -1.77 0.99
N LYS A 220 2.56 -2.49 1.75
CA LYS A 220 2.09 -3.54 2.66
C LYS A 220 1.20 -2.98 3.77
N SER A 221 1.52 -1.78 4.27
CA SER A 221 0.75 -1.12 5.31
C SER A 221 -0.61 -0.57 4.84
N GLN A 222 -0.81 -0.45 3.53
CA GLN A 222 -2.09 -0.02 2.95
C GLN A 222 -3.12 -1.15 2.77
N ASN A 223 -2.80 -2.37 3.19
CA ASN A 223 -3.72 -3.52 3.19
C ASN A 223 -4.43 -3.79 1.84
N GLY A 224 -3.82 -3.39 0.71
CA GLY A 224 -4.34 -3.60 -0.64
C GLY A 224 -5.27 -2.50 -1.17
N VAL A 225 -5.39 -1.37 -0.47
CA VAL A 225 -6.10 -0.16 -0.92
C VAL A 225 -5.04 0.88 -1.34
N GLU A 226 -5.32 1.67 -2.37
CA GLU A 226 -4.46 2.83 -2.77
C GLU A 226 -2.95 2.51 -2.89
N LEU A 227 -2.62 1.50 -3.69
CA LEU A 227 -1.22 1.11 -3.92
C LEU A 227 -0.50 2.16 -4.78
N VAL A 228 0.75 2.44 -4.43
CA VAL A 228 1.60 3.37 -5.17
C VAL A 228 2.52 2.59 -6.11
N SER A 229 2.59 3.02 -7.37
CA SER A 229 3.46 2.42 -8.37
C SER A 229 4.94 2.68 -8.05
N PRO A 230 5.87 1.77 -8.39
CA PRO A 230 7.30 2.00 -8.17
C PRO A 230 7.83 3.26 -8.88
N ALA A 231 7.28 3.60 -10.05
CA ALA A 231 7.69 4.76 -10.83
C ALA A 231 7.28 6.08 -10.14
N ASP A 232 6.05 6.15 -9.63
CA ASP A 232 5.55 7.33 -8.92
C ASP A 232 6.24 7.49 -7.57
N PHE A 233 6.54 6.36 -6.89
CA PHE A 233 7.31 6.37 -5.65
C PHE A 233 8.72 6.95 -5.87
N HIS A 234 9.39 6.58 -6.96
CA HIS A 234 10.70 7.14 -7.32
C HIS A 234 10.63 8.63 -7.61
N LYS A 235 9.66 9.08 -8.42
CA LYS A 235 9.46 10.52 -8.70
C LYS A 235 9.15 11.32 -7.44
N ALA A 236 8.38 10.74 -6.52
CA ALA A 236 8.10 11.35 -5.22
C ALA A 236 9.36 11.44 -4.36
N ALA A 237 10.23 10.43 -4.41
CA ALA A 237 11.49 10.43 -3.69
C ALA A 237 12.46 11.51 -4.19
N GLU A 238 12.55 11.72 -5.50
CA GLU A 238 13.34 12.81 -6.10
C GLU A 238 12.80 14.20 -5.69
N ALA A 239 11.50 14.32 -5.43
CA ALA A 239 10.89 15.57 -4.98
C ALA A 239 11.23 15.95 -3.54
N TRP A 240 11.73 15.03 -2.69
CA TRP A 240 11.97 15.30 -1.26
C TRP A 240 13.01 16.41 -1.02
N GLU A 241 14.09 16.43 -1.80
CA GLU A 241 15.11 17.47 -1.70
C GLU A 241 14.56 18.83 -2.14
N ARG A 242 13.91 18.86 -3.31
CA ARG A 242 13.27 20.05 -3.88
C ARG A 242 12.23 20.67 -2.95
N LEU A 243 11.44 19.83 -2.27
CA LEU A 243 10.36 20.26 -1.37
C LEU A 243 10.81 20.60 0.05
N GLY A 244 12.09 20.42 0.39
CA GLY A 244 12.56 20.81 1.71
C GLY A 244 12.13 19.84 2.84
N LEU A 245 11.80 18.59 2.54
CA LEU A 245 11.26 17.61 3.50
C LEU A 245 12.33 17.00 4.44
N PRO A 246 11.94 16.49 5.63
CA PRO A 246 12.87 15.98 6.65
C PRO A 246 13.62 14.70 6.28
N ILE A 247 13.42 14.18 5.07
CA ILE A 247 14.12 13.03 4.49
C ILE A 247 14.78 13.44 3.18
N LYS A 248 15.79 12.67 2.77
CA LYS A 248 16.51 12.84 1.50
C LYS A 248 16.72 11.51 0.81
N LEU A 249 16.83 11.56 -0.51
CA LEU A 249 17.19 10.42 -1.35
C LEU A 249 18.70 10.46 -1.58
N ARG A 250 19.40 9.41 -1.15
CA ARG A 250 20.84 9.24 -1.40
C ARG A 250 21.04 8.09 -2.39
N ARG A 251 22.05 8.22 -3.24
CA ARG A 251 22.50 7.17 -4.16
C ARG A 251 23.93 6.76 -3.79
N TYR A 252 24.16 5.46 -3.58
CA TYR A 252 25.51 4.91 -3.41
C TYR A 252 26.18 4.60 -4.75
N ARG A 253 27.46 4.23 -4.72
CA ARG A 253 28.28 3.91 -5.89
C ARG A 253 27.71 2.74 -6.69
N SER A 254 27.17 1.72 -6.03
CA SER A 254 26.49 0.59 -6.69
C SER A 254 25.23 0.99 -7.47
N GLY A 255 24.70 2.18 -7.21
CA GLY A 255 23.42 2.65 -7.72
C GLY A 255 22.25 2.35 -6.76
N LEU A 256 22.50 1.75 -5.59
CA LEU A 256 21.47 1.57 -4.57
C LEU A 256 20.93 2.95 -4.12
N LEU A 257 19.61 3.10 -4.20
CA LEU A 257 18.90 4.26 -3.72
C LEU A 257 18.41 4.01 -2.29
N VAL A 258 18.73 4.94 -1.40
CA VAL A 258 18.33 4.87 0.01
C VAL A 258 17.69 6.16 0.49
N VAL A 259 16.85 5.99 1.50
CA VAL A 259 16.14 7.05 2.19
C VAL A 259 16.79 7.22 3.55
N GLN A 260 17.21 8.45 3.84
CA GLN A 260 17.81 8.84 5.10
C GLN A 260 17.12 10.09 5.62
N ARG A 261 17.24 10.33 6.94
CA ARG A 261 16.86 11.63 7.49
C ARG A 261 17.78 12.73 6.95
N ARG A 262 17.27 13.95 6.86
CA ARG A 262 18.03 15.10 6.35
C ARG A 262 19.30 15.39 7.17
N ASP A 263 19.29 15.10 8.46
CA ASP A 263 20.40 15.32 9.40
C ASP A 263 21.44 14.19 9.40
N ALA A 264 21.24 13.13 8.63
CA ALA A 264 22.21 12.06 8.44
C ALA A 264 23.37 12.54 7.57
N SER A 265 24.60 12.27 7.99
CA SER A 265 25.79 12.47 7.16
C SER A 265 26.76 11.32 7.35
N ASP A 266 27.60 11.15 6.34
CA ASP A 266 28.55 10.05 6.22
C ASP A 266 29.52 10.04 7.40
N GLU A 267 29.97 11.21 7.84
CA GLU A 267 30.88 11.36 8.98
C GLU A 267 30.27 10.83 10.28
N LYS A 268 28.95 11.03 10.48
CA LYS A 268 28.27 10.50 11.66
C LYS A 268 28.18 8.98 11.61
N THR A 269 27.86 8.41 10.44
CA THR A 269 27.77 6.96 10.27
C THR A 269 29.14 6.30 10.43
N ILE A 270 30.19 6.86 9.83
CA ILE A 270 31.57 6.39 9.99
C ILE A 270 31.98 6.41 11.47
N LYS A 271 31.71 7.53 12.17
CA LYS A 271 32.02 7.63 13.59
C LYS A 271 31.29 6.56 14.42
N GLN A 272 30.02 6.31 14.13
CA GLN A 272 29.26 5.24 14.79
C GLN A 272 29.85 3.85 14.54
N LEU A 273 30.33 3.58 13.32
CA LEU A 273 31.01 2.34 12.98
C LEU A 273 32.34 2.20 13.74
N GLN A 274 33.15 3.26 13.79
CA GLN A 274 34.41 3.28 14.52
C GLN A 274 34.20 3.10 16.03
N ASP A 275 33.24 3.83 16.62
CA ASP A 275 32.90 3.70 18.05
C ASP A 275 32.43 2.28 18.38
N TRP A 276 31.66 1.66 17.49
CA TRP A 276 31.24 0.26 17.65
C TRP A 276 32.41 -0.71 17.59
N LEU A 277 33.29 -0.60 16.58
CA LEU A 277 34.48 -1.45 16.46
C LEU A 277 35.42 -1.29 17.66
N ASN A 278 35.63 -0.05 18.13
CA ASN A 278 36.43 0.23 19.32
C ASN A 278 35.81 -0.36 20.59
N SER A 279 34.48 -0.34 20.72
CA SER A 279 33.79 -0.96 21.88
C SER A 279 34.01 -2.48 21.94
N MET A 280 34.21 -3.12 20.78
CA MET A 280 34.50 -4.55 20.69
C MET A 280 35.96 -4.88 20.99
N LYS A 281 36.90 -3.94 20.87
CA LYS A 281 38.28 -4.11 21.37
C LYS A 281 38.30 -4.25 22.89
N THR A 282 37.51 -3.44 23.59
CA THR A 282 37.48 -3.41 25.06
C THR A 282 36.72 -4.60 25.66
N THR A 283 35.80 -5.19 24.90
CA THR A 283 35.04 -6.36 25.35
C THR A 283 35.92 -7.59 25.25
N GLN A 284 36.59 -7.96 26.34
CA GLN A 284 37.44 -9.15 26.40
C GLN A 284 36.68 -10.37 25.86
N SER A 285 37.15 -10.92 24.75
CA SER A 285 36.64 -12.17 24.22
C SER A 285 37.25 -13.32 25.01
N GLU A 286 36.43 -14.27 25.44
CA GLU A 286 36.88 -15.56 25.99
C GLU A 286 37.50 -16.47 24.92
N GLN A 287 37.52 -16.03 23.65
CA GLN A 287 38.11 -16.78 22.55
C GLN A 287 39.62 -16.54 22.50
N ASN A 288 40.38 -17.64 22.58
CA ASN A 288 41.84 -17.64 22.54
C ASN A 288 42.31 -17.45 21.09
N VAL A 289 42.41 -16.20 20.66
CA VAL A 289 42.82 -15.85 19.30
C VAL A 289 44.34 -15.72 19.22
N LEU A 290 44.93 -16.10 18.07
CA LEU A 290 46.40 -16.18 17.87
C LEU A 290 47.08 -14.82 17.61
N TRP A 291 46.34 -13.72 17.53
CA TRP A 291 46.87 -12.37 17.30
C TRP A 291 46.55 -11.43 18.46
N ASP A 292 47.29 -10.33 18.54
CA ASP A 292 47.09 -9.31 19.57
C ASP A 292 45.75 -8.59 19.36
N GLN A 293 44.73 -9.07 20.06
CA GLN A 293 43.36 -8.57 19.92
C GLN A 293 43.21 -7.13 20.44
N GLU A 294 44.03 -6.69 21.40
CA GLU A 294 43.99 -5.32 21.93
C GLU A 294 44.45 -4.31 20.87
N SER A 295 45.48 -4.68 20.10
CA SER A 295 46.03 -3.85 19.02
C SER A 295 45.18 -3.87 17.75
N PHE A 296 44.86 -5.07 17.23
CA PHE A 296 44.25 -5.25 15.90
C PHE A 296 42.71 -5.27 15.91
N GLY A 297 42.07 -5.56 17.04
CA GLY A 297 40.63 -5.62 17.19
C GLY A 297 39.95 -6.81 16.50
N PHE A 298 38.73 -6.60 16.00
CA PHE A 298 37.87 -7.64 15.41
C PHE A 298 37.31 -7.20 14.05
N GLY A 299 37.36 -8.12 13.07
CA GLY A 299 36.80 -7.91 11.74
C GLY A 299 35.31 -8.22 11.69
N VAL A 300 34.52 -7.30 11.15
CA VAL A 300 33.06 -7.42 11.07
C VAL A 300 32.59 -7.73 9.65
N THR A 301 31.55 -8.55 9.56
CA THR A 301 30.85 -8.83 8.30
C THR A 301 29.67 -7.86 8.12
N ALA A 302 29.20 -7.69 6.88
CA ALA A 302 27.99 -6.92 6.59
C ALA A 302 26.76 -7.44 7.34
N GLN A 303 26.66 -8.75 7.60
CA GLN A 303 25.58 -9.33 8.39
C GLN A 303 25.63 -8.91 9.86
N GLN A 304 26.81 -8.84 10.46
CA GLN A 304 26.98 -8.37 11.84
C GLN A 304 26.65 -6.89 11.98
N ALA A 305 27.08 -6.07 11.01
CA ALA A 305 26.71 -4.65 10.96
C ALA A 305 25.19 -4.47 10.79
N ALA A 306 24.56 -5.20 9.86
CA ALA A 306 23.11 -5.20 9.67
C ALA A 306 22.37 -5.53 10.98
N ALA A 307 22.78 -6.58 11.69
CA ALA A 307 22.19 -6.95 12.96
C ALA A 307 22.40 -5.90 14.07
N LYS A 308 23.58 -5.25 14.09
CA LYS A 308 23.90 -4.25 15.11
C LYS A 308 23.13 -2.95 14.92
N PHE A 309 23.08 -2.43 13.69
CA PHE A 309 22.49 -1.13 13.39
C PHE A 309 21.02 -1.22 12.97
N GLY A 310 20.51 -2.43 12.70
CA GLY A 310 19.16 -2.63 12.16
C GLY A 310 19.06 -2.33 10.68
N TRP A 311 20.18 -2.21 9.96
CA TRP A 311 20.18 -1.98 8.52
C TRP A 311 19.77 -3.24 7.75
N SER A 312 19.25 -3.06 6.54
CA SER A 312 19.17 -4.17 5.59
C SER A 312 20.57 -4.55 5.12
N LEU A 313 20.76 -5.80 4.71
CA LEU A 313 22.09 -6.31 4.32
C LEU A 313 22.74 -5.50 3.20
N GLY A 314 21.94 -5.06 2.21
CA GLY A 314 22.41 -4.20 1.13
C GLY A 314 22.93 -2.86 1.65
N VAL A 315 22.14 -2.19 2.50
CA VAL A 315 22.54 -0.92 3.13
C VAL A 315 23.80 -1.10 3.98
N ALA A 316 23.88 -2.17 4.78
CA ALA A 316 25.04 -2.44 5.62
C ALA A 316 26.32 -2.65 4.80
N SER A 317 26.21 -3.29 3.64
CA SER A 317 27.36 -3.49 2.74
C SER A 317 27.84 -2.15 2.18
N GLU A 318 26.94 -1.31 1.69
CA GLU A 318 27.27 0.03 1.16
C GLU A 318 27.84 0.97 2.22
N GLU A 319 27.32 0.95 3.46
CA GLU A 319 27.84 1.79 4.55
C GLU A 319 29.27 1.36 4.97
N LEU A 320 29.56 0.06 4.96
CA LEU A 320 30.91 -0.45 5.23
C LEU A 320 31.89 -0.13 4.09
N GLU A 321 31.46 -0.28 2.83
CA GLU A 321 32.25 0.10 1.66
C GLU A 321 32.51 1.61 1.63
N MET A 322 31.52 2.44 1.99
CA MET A 322 31.70 3.88 2.13
C MET A 322 32.73 4.23 3.22
N ALA A 323 32.73 3.51 4.34
CA ALA A 323 33.72 3.67 5.39
C ALA A 323 35.13 3.17 4.98
N GLU A 324 35.22 2.18 4.08
CA GLU A 324 36.49 1.78 3.42
C GLU A 324 36.99 2.88 2.48
N GLU A 325 36.11 3.47 1.67
CA GLU A 325 36.47 4.51 0.69
C GLU A 325 37.01 5.78 1.35
N THR A 326 36.46 6.14 2.52
CA THR A 326 36.97 7.25 3.34
C THR A 326 38.26 6.89 4.08
N GLY A 327 38.66 5.62 4.01
CA GLY A 327 39.86 5.05 4.64
C GLY A 327 39.72 4.90 6.16
N ALA A 328 38.52 4.89 6.70
CA ALA A 328 38.25 4.63 8.12
C ALA A 328 38.30 3.12 8.42
N LEU A 329 37.88 2.29 7.46
CA LEU A 329 37.95 0.83 7.53
C LEU A 329 38.90 0.29 6.44
N CYS A 330 39.39 -0.93 6.65
CA CYS A 330 40.10 -1.71 5.65
C CYS A 330 39.42 -3.07 5.46
N ARG A 331 39.62 -3.63 4.27
CA ARG A 331 38.94 -4.83 3.81
C ARG A 331 39.88 -6.04 3.82
N GLU A 332 39.37 -7.15 4.32
CA GLU A 332 40.00 -8.46 4.26
C GLU A 332 39.08 -9.41 3.48
N GLU A 333 39.59 -9.98 2.39
CA GLU A 333 38.91 -11.01 1.64
C GLU A 333 39.59 -12.36 1.92
N GLY A 334 38.86 -13.27 2.56
CA GLY A 334 39.36 -14.58 2.93
C GLY A 334 38.38 -15.71 2.59
N VAL A 335 38.75 -16.94 2.93
CA VAL A 335 37.90 -18.13 2.74
C VAL A 335 36.61 -18.07 3.56
N GLU A 336 36.61 -17.31 4.65
CA GLU A 336 35.44 -17.09 5.51
C GLU A 336 34.50 -15.99 4.98
N GLY A 337 34.91 -15.31 3.89
CA GLY A 337 34.19 -14.22 3.27
C GLY A 337 34.84 -12.86 3.50
N LEU A 338 34.03 -11.83 3.25
CA LEU A 338 34.43 -10.43 3.31
C LEU A 338 34.30 -9.86 4.73
N LYS A 339 35.40 -9.39 5.30
CA LYS A 339 35.44 -8.72 6.61
C LYS A 339 35.99 -7.30 6.49
N PHE A 340 35.47 -6.42 7.33
CA PHE A 340 35.92 -5.04 7.47
C PHE A 340 36.54 -4.85 8.84
N TRP A 341 37.68 -4.17 8.88
CA TRP A 341 38.47 -3.93 10.08
C TRP A 341 38.67 -2.43 10.27
N LEU A 342 38.94 -2.00 11.50
CA LEU A 342 39.37 -0.62 11.73
C LEU A 342 40.70 -0.40 11.03
N ASN A 343 40.83 0.70 10.27
CA ASN A 343 42.05 0.98 9.54
C ASN A 343 43.14 1.56 10.45
N ILE A 344 43.90 0.68 11.09
CA ILE A 344 45.07 1.04 11.91
C ILE A 344 46.29 1.41 11.06
N LEU A 345 46.29 1.10 9.74
CA LEU A 345 47.43 1.34 8.86
C LEU A 345 47.58 2.84 8.48
N ARG A 346 46.58 3.66 8.80
CA ARG A 346 46.62 5.11 8.60
C ARG A 346 47.03 5.90 9.84
N GLU A 347 47.08 5.28 11.02
CA GLU A 347 47.59 5.93 12.23
C GLU A 347 49.12 5.82 12.25
N ASP A 348 49.80 6.54 11.34
CA ASP A 348 51.23 6.87 11.39
C ASP A 348 51.57 7.90 10.28
N ASP A 349 50.96 9.09 10.34
CA ASP A 349 51.45 10.32 9.67
C ASP A 349 51.20 11.57 10.54
#